data_AF-A0A6L9L345-F1
#
_entry.id   AF-A0A6L9L345-F1
#
_cell.length_a   1.000
_cell.length_b   1.000
_cell.length_c   1.000
_cell.angle_alpha   90.00
_cell.angle_beta   90.00
_cell.angle_gamma   90.00
#
_symmetry.space_group_name_H-M   'P 1'
#
loop_
_entity.id
_entity.type
_entity.pdbx_description
1 polymer ?
#
loop_
_entity_poly.entity_id
_entity_poly.type
_entity_poly.pdbx_seq_one_letter_code
_entity_poly.pdbx_strand_id
1 'polypeptide(L)'
;MNRVLLITIALVFATLFSACRTTYLLKENFSSDVIGNRPLKNIPGDPAGDSVAYTSVINPRLAIQASTVSSGRKALVYSEASISGETAFNQWLSFKGIVSDYQQPIWFYWTGKQRNAIGELLIDIQGVQGLWVTRLKIMPDGRLIRITNVATGAGEVLGQFTTDQAHTIVISLQPAARRYNITVFGTREGSDSNRKNVAVIAEPNPMGPVFNSAKPSINFRYQNESFTSTPAYVFESIYISRKQPD
;
A
#
# COMPACT_ATOMS: atom_id res chain seq x y z
N MET A 1 49.07 21.35 11.69
CA MET A 1 47.98 20.35 11.55
C MET A 1 48.19 19.59 10.25
N ASN A 2 48.34 18.27 10.31
CA ASN A 2 48.84 17.47 9.18
C ASN A 2 47.74 17.36 8.09
N ARG A 3 47.99 17.86 6.88
CA ARG A 3 46.97 17.90 5.79
C ARG A 3 46.40 16.51 5.47
N VAL A 4 47.19 15.46 5.67
CA VAL A 4 46.78 14.06 5.52
C VAL A 4 45.68 13.68 6.52
N LEU A 5 45.81 14.07 7.80
CA LEU A 5 44.84 13.78 8.85
C LEU A 5 43.47 14.42 8.57
N LEU A 6 43.46 15.65 8.06
CA LEU A 6 42.25 16.37 7.65
C LEU A 6 41.50 15.66 6.50
N ILE A 7 42.25 15.17 5.51
CA ILE A 7 41.67 14.43 4.36
C ILE A 7 41.11 13.08 4.81
N THR A 8 41.81 12.35 5.69
CA THR A 8 41.32 11.07 6.21
C THR A 8 40.05 11.24 7.05
N ILE A 9 39.99 12.27 7.90
CA ILE A 9 38.79 12.59 8.69
C ILE A 9 37.62 12.95 7.75
N ALA A 10 37.84 13.78 6.73
CA ALA A 10 36.80 14.14 5.77
C ALA A 10 36.30 12.93 4.97
N LEU A 11 37.19 11.99 4.59
CA LEU A 11 36.82 10.77 3.87
C LEU A 11 36.01 9.81 4.75
N VAL A 12 36.39 9.65 6.02
CA VAL A 12 35.67 8.82 6.99
C VAL A 12 34.29 9.41 7.32
N PHE A 13 34.18 10.74 7.47
CA PHE A 13 32.86 11.36 7.65
C PHE A 13 31.99 11.22 6.39
N ALA A 14 32.55 11.39 5.19
CA ALA A 14 31.80 11.21 3.94
C ALA A 14 31.29 9.76 3.74
N THR A 15 32.03 8.74 4.19
CA THR A 15 31.59 7.33 4.13
C THR A 15 30.59 6.97 5.23
N LEU A 16 30.64 7.62 6.40
CA LEU A 16 29.66 7.41 7.48
C LEU A 16 28.29 8.01 7.16
N PHE A 17 28.22 9.15 6.45
CA PHE A 17 26.94 9.76 6.06
C PHE A 17 26.24 9.04 4.90
N SER A 18 26.95 8.23 4.11
CA SER A 18 26.38 7.50 2.97
C SER A 18 25.82 6.12 3.33
N ALA A 19 25.93 5.69 4.60
CA ALA A 19 25.45 4.38 5.07
C ALA A 19 24.03 4.38 5.67
N CYS A 20 23.37 5.53 5.81
CA CYS A 20 21.98 5.59 6.26
C CYS A 20 21.03 5.26 5.10
N ARG A 21 21.02 4.00 4.67
CA ARG A 21 20.02 3.52 3.70
C ARG A 21 18.65 3.53 4.37
N THR A 22 17.73 4.31 3.82
CA THR A 22 16.34 4.30 4.26
C THR A 22 15.78 2.89 4.29
N THR A 23 15.10 2.56 5.39
CA THR A 23 14.38 1.29 5.53
C THR A 23 13.07 1.32 4.74
N TYR A 24 12.55 2.50 4.43
CA TYR A 24 11.33 2.68 3.66
C TYR A 24 11.59 2.46 2.17
N LEU A 25 10.68 1.73 1.54
CA LEU A 25 10.55 1.59 0.10
C LEU A 25 9.50 2.54 -0.46
N LEU A 26 8.45 2.82 0.32
CA LEU A 26 7.40 3.79 0.04
C LEU A 26 7.06 4.47 1.37
N LYS A 27 6.92 5.80 1.36
CA LYS A 27 6.46 6.55 2.51
C LYS A 27 5.42 7.61 2.13
N GLU A 28 4.14 7.22 2.14
CA GLU A 28 3.04 8.14 1.83
C GLU A 28 2.21 8.44 3.10
N ASN A 29 2.15 9.72 3.47
CA ASN A 29 1.35 10.23 4.59
C ASN A 29 0.65 11.56 4.26
N PHE A 30 0.64 11.92 2.98
CA PHE A 30 -0.01 13.07 2.38
C PHE A 30 0.39 14.43 2.97
N SER A 31 1.47 14.50 3.75
CA SER A 31 1.84 15.71 4.49
C SER A 31 2.23 16.86 3.56
N SER A 32 2.90 16.54 2.44
CA SER A 32 3.28 17.47 1.37
C SER A 32 2.13 17.90 0.47
N ASP A 33 1.00 17.18 0.48
CA ASP A 33 -0.10 17.41 -0.45
C ASP A 33 -0.96 18.61 -0.08
N VAL A 34 -1.67 19.18 -1.06
CA VAL A 34 -2.57 20.31 -0.84
C VAL A 34 -4.00 19.80 -0.70
N ILE A 35 -4.70 20.22 0.36
CA ILE A 35 -6.13 19.87 0.56
C ILE A 35 -6.96 20.34 -0.63
N GLY A 36 -7.90 19.51 -1.08
CA GLY A 36 -8.73 19.74 -2.26
C GLY A 36 -8.08 19.29 -3.57
N ASN A 37 -6.77 19.06 -3.59
CA ASN A 37 -6.07 18.56 -4.76
C ASN A 37 -6.01 17.03 -4.78
N ARG A 38 -5.56 16.49 -5.92
CA ARG A 38 -5.21 15.08 -6.09
C ARG A 38 -3.86 14.79 -5.41
N PRO A 39 -3.58 13.53 -5.04
CA PRO A 39 -2.28 13.17 -4.48
C PRO A 39 -1.15 13.45 -5.49
N LEU A 40 0.00 13.87 -4.98
CA LEU A 40 1.22 13.99 -5.76
C LEU A 40 1.59 12.61 -6.32
N LYS A 41 1.86 12.54 -7.63
CA LYS A 41 2.30 11.29 -8.25
C LYS A 41 3.72 10.91 -7.86
N ASN A 42 4.59 11.89 -7.67
CA ASN A 42 5.97 11.70 -7.21
C ASN A 42 6.04 12.20 -5.78
N ILE A 43 6.38 11.30 -4.85
CA ILE A 43 6.38 11.62 -3.42
C ILE A 43 7.72 12.31 -3.12
N PRO A 44 7.71 13.54 -2.58
CA PRO A 44 8.96 14.22 -2.24
C PRO A 44 9.57 13.61 -0.98
N GLY A 45 10.90 13.46 -0.98
CA GLY A 45 11.67 13.04 0.19
C GLY A 45 12.41 11.72 0.00
N ASP A 46 12.61 11.03 1.11
CA ASP A 46 13.35 9.77 1.19
C ASP A 46 12.37 8.63 1.57
N PRO A 47 12.23 7.55 0.76
CA PRO A 47 13.03 7.19 -0.41
C PRO A 47 12.73 8.03 -1.67
N ALA A 48 13.77 8.44 -2.40
CA ALA A 48 13.57 9.08 -3.69
C ALA A 48 13.09 8.08 -4.76
N GLY A 49 11.99 8.39 -5.45
CA GLY A 49 11.49 7.63 -6.61
C GLY A 49 10.38 6.61 -6.29
N ASP A 50 9.84 6.65 -5.07
CA ASP A 50 8.52 6.11 -4.78
C ASP A 50 7.41 7.01 -5.38
N SER A 51 6.24 6.43 -5.59
CA SER A 51 5.20 7.12 -6.36
C SER A 51 3.78 6.61 -6.10
N VAL A 52 2.84 7.50 -6.38
CA VAL A 52 1.42 7.20 -6.55
C VAL A 52 1.11 7.18 -8.04
N ALA A 53 0.66 6.04 -8.56
CA ALA A 53 0.37 5.82 -9.97
C ALA A 53 -1.13 5.57 -10.17
N TYR A 54 -1.73 6.33 -11.09
CA TYR A 54 -3.11 6.21 -11.50
C TYR A 54 -3.33 6.91 -12.85
N THR A 55 -4.38 6.49 -13.57
CA THR A 55 -4.79 7.13 -14.82
C THR A 55 -5.71 8.33 -14.55
N SER A 56 -5.89 9.20 -15.54
CA SER A 56 -6.81 10.34 -15.41
C SER A 56 -8.27 9.93 -15.22
N VAL A 57 -8.64 8.69 -15.57
CA VAL A 57 -10.01 8.16 -15.47
C VAL A 57 -10.51 8.22 -14.03
N ILE A 58 -9.65 7.95 -13.03
CA ILE A 58 -10.05 7.97 -11.62
C ILE A 58 -9.89 9.33 -10.93
N ASN A 59 -9.53 10.40 -11.66
CA ASN A 59 -9.39 11.74 -11.08
C ASN A 59 -10.62 12.18 -10.25
N PRO A 60 -11.88 11.93 -10.67
CA PRO A 60 -13.06 12.33 -9.88
C PRO A 60 -13.15 11.66 -8.51
N ARG A 61 -12.38 10.59 -8.27
CA ARG A 61 -12.38 9.82 -7.03
C ARG A 61 -11.33 10.26 -6.02
N LEU A 62 -10.37 11.08 -6.43
CA LEU A 62 -9.16 11.34 -5.65
C LEU A 62 -9.15 12.77 -5.15
N ALA A 63 -9.17 12.94 -3.83
CA ALA A 63 -9.02 14.24 -3.20
C ALA A 63 -8.29 14.12 -1.86
N ILE A 64 -7.41 15.07 -1.58
CA ILE A 64 -6.75 15.22 -0.30
C ILE A 64 -7.66 16.01 0.63
N GLN A 65 -7.83 15.53 1.85
CA GLN A 65 -8.62 16.20 2.88
C GLN A 65 -7.87 16.28 4.20
N ALA A 66 -8.38 17.05 5.15
CA ALA A 66 -7.94 16.94 6.54
C ALA A 66 -8.26 15.54 7.07
N SER A 67 -7.31 14.92 7.76
CA SER A 67 -7.50 13.65 8.43
C SER A 67 -8.59 13.78 9.50
N THR A 68 -9.41 12.74 9.62
CA THR A 68 -10.42 12.64 10.69
C THR A 68 -10.00 11.63 11.77
N VAL A 69 -8.86 10.96 11.58
CA VAL A 69 -8.31 9.99 12.53
C VAL A 69 -7.14 10.59 13.29
N SER A 70 -6.31 11.40 12.65
CA SER A 70 -5.13 12.05 13.23
C SER A 70 -5.21 13.57 13.10
N SER A 71 -5.43 14.25 14.22
CA SER A 71 -5.51 15.72 14.24
C SER A 71 -4.28 16.38 13.62
N GLY A 72 -4.51 17.41 12.79
CA GLY A 72 -3.45 18.15 12.09
C GLY A 72 -2.79 17.42 10.91
N ARG A 73 -3.23 16.19 10.58
CA ARG A 73 -2.73 15.44 9.41
C ARG A 73 -3.67 15.57 8.20
N LYS A 74 -3.20 15.09 7.06
CA LYS A 74 -3.95 14.99 5.81
C LYS A 74 -4.19 13.53 5.48
N ALA A 75 -5.21 13.26 4.67
CA ALA A 75 -5.60 11.94 4.23
C ALA A 75 -6.01 11.98 2.76
N LEU A 76 -5.84 10.87 2.05
CA LEU A 76 -6.37 10.69 0.70
C LEU A 76 -7.75 10.06 0.76
N VAL A 77 -8.75 10.73 0.19
CA VAL A 77 -10.05 10.16 -0.13
C VAL A 77 -9.96 9.46 -1.47
N TYR A 78 -10.34 8.19 -1.50
CA TYR A 78 -10.65 7.45 -2.71
C TYR A 78 -12.14 7.12 -2.70
N SER A 79 -12.93 7.94 -3.38
CA SER A 79 -14.40 7.82 -3.38
C SER A 79 -14.93 6.85 -4.43
N GLU A 80 -16.20 6.49 -4.27
CA GLU A 80 -16.96 5.67 -5.23
C GLU A 80 -17.65 6.53 -6.31
N ALA A 81 -17.15 7.75 -6.56
CA ALA A 81 -17.72 8.65 -7.56
C ALA A 81 -17.73 8.01 -8.95
N SER A 82 -18.79 8.24 -9.73
CA SER A 82 -18.88 7.73 -11.11
C SER A 82 -17.72 8.24 -11.97
N ILE A 83 -17.19 7.37 -12.83
CA ILE A 83 -16.10 7.68 -13.76
C ILE A 83 -16.53 7.27 -15.18
N SER A 84 -16.09 8.05 -16.18
CA SER A 84 -16.38 7.78 -17.59
C SER A 84 -15.17 7.16 -18.27
N GLY A 85 -15.40 6.21 -19.20
CA GLY A 85 -14.34 5.54 -19.96
C GLY A 85 -13.57 4.49 -19.15
N GLU A 86 -14.22 3.92 -18.14
CA GLU A 86 -13.60 2.95 -17.26
C GLU A 86 -13.42 1.58 -17.89
N THR A 87 -12.35 0.91 -17.51
CA THR A 87 -12.04 -0.48 -17.87
C THR A 87 -11.42 -1.16 -16.66
N ALA A 88 -11.37 -2.48 -16.68
CA ALA A 88 -10.74 -3.25 -15.59
C ALA A 88 -9.26 -2.87 -15.33
N PHE A 89 -8.58 -2.23 -16.30
CA PHE A 89 -7.14 -1.94 -16.25
C PHE A 89 -6.81 -0.49 -15.86
N ASN A 90 -7.70 0.48 -16.11
CA ASN A 90 -7.40 1.91 -15.92
C ASN A 90 -7.93 2.49 -14.60
N GLN A 91 -8.62 1.69 -13.78
CA GLN A 91 -9.23 2.10 -12.51
C GLN A 91 -8.32 1.97 -11.28
N TRP A 92 -7.11 1.44 -11.42
CA TRP A 92 -6.22 1.18 -10.28
C TRP A 92 -5.57 2.45 -9.74
N LEU A 93 -5.64 2.60 -8.41
CA LEU A 93 -4.80 3.49 -7.62
C LEU A 93 -3.65 2.66 -7.02
N SER A 94 -2.42 2.92 -7.45
CA SER A 94 -1.25 2.13 -7.07
C SER A 94 -0.25 2.96 -6.28
N PHE A 95 0.14 2.50 -5.11
CA PHE A 95 1.26 3.05 -4.35
C PHE A 95 2.48 2.16 -4.54
N LYS A 96 3.53 2.71 -5.14
CA LYS A 96 4.69 1.96 -5.64
C LYS A 96 5.94 2.40 -4.90
N GLY A 97 6.60 1.46 -4.24
CA GLY A 97 7.89 1.72 -3.60
C GLY A 97 9.04 1.77 -4.61
N ILE A 98 10.25 2.04 -4.12
CA ILE A 98 11.49 1.84 -4.87
C ILE A 98 11.81 0.35 -4.98
N VAL A 99 12.73 0.01 -5.89
CA VAL A 99 13.20 -1.37 -6.07
C VAL A 99 13.85 -1.87 -4.76
N SER A 100 13.55 -3.11 -4.39
CA SER A 100 14.15 -3.78 -3.24
C SER A 100 14.81 -5.10 -3.63
N ASP A 101 15.78 -5.53 -2.82
CA ASP A 101 16.33 -6.88 -2.90
C ASP A 101 15.32 -7.94 -2.40
N TYR A 102 15.54 -9.18 -2.83
CA TYR A 102 14.70 -10.35 -2.56
C TYR A 102 15.02 -11.05 -1.23
N GLN A 103 16.12 -10.65 -0.59
CA GLN A 103 16.71 -11.38 0.52
C GLN A 103 16.04 -10.98 1.85
N GLN A 104 15.55 -9.74 1.93
CA GLN A 104 14.96 -9.20 3.15
C GLN A 104 13.44 -9.32 3.17
N PRO A 105 12.82 -9.51 4.35
CA PRO A 105 11.38 -9.36 4.51
C PRO A 105 10.91 -7.97 4.08
N ILE A 106 9.75 -7.91 3.44
CA ILE A 106 9.11 -6.66 3.02
C ILE A 106 7.78 -6.52 3.74
N TRP A 107 7.58 -5.37 4.37
CA TRP A 107 6.40 -5.03 5.14
C TRP A 107 5.56 -4.05 4.33
N PHE A 108 4.33 -4.44 4.04
CA PHE A 108 3.30 -3.60 3.44
C PHE A 108 2.31 -3.24 4.52
N TYR A 109 2.08 -1.96 4.76
CA TYR A 109 1.07 -1.58 5.74
C TYR A 109 0.43 -0.26 5.41
N TRP A 110 -0.84 -0.17 5.72
CA TRP A 110 -1.61 1.06 5.54
C TRP A 110 -2.65 1.19 6.63
N THR A 111 -2.95 2.44 6.95
CA THR A 111 -4.03 2.81 7.85
C THR A 111 -5.09 3.53 7.04
N GLY A 112 -6.34 3.16 7.25
CA GLY A 112 -7.46 3.83 6.61
C GLY A 112 -8.78 3.55 7.31
N LYS A 113 -9.86 4.04 6.71
CA LYS A 113 -11.22 3.76 7.13
C LYS A 113 -12.18 3.82 5.96
N GLN A 114 -13.30 3.12 6.11
CA GLN A 114 -14.39 3.13 5.15
C GLN A 114 -15.45 4.13 5.64
N ARG A 115 -15.68 5.20 4.87
CA ARG A 115 -16.64 6.27 5.15
C ARG A 115 -17.87 6.07 4.28
N ASN A 116 -18.86 5.36 4.81
CA ASN A 116 -19.95 4.79 4.01
C ASN A 116 -19.42 3.91 2.87
N ALA A 117 -20.10 2.83 2.54
CA ALA A 117 -19.70 2.03 1.40
C ALA A 117 -20.89 1.37 0.75
N ILE A 118 -20.79 1.29 -0.57
CA ILE A 118 -21.78 0.63 -1.41
C ILE A 118 -21.07 -0.37 -2.30
N GLY A 119 -19.86 -0.04 -2.76
CA GLY A 119 -19.01 -0.88 -3.56
C GLY A 119 -18.00 -1.71 -2.78
N GLU A 120 -17.49 -2.73 -3.46
CA GLU A 120 -16.38 -3.56 -2.98
C GLU A 120 -15.05 -2.90 -3.33
N LEU A 121 -14.19 -2.71 -2.34
CA LEU A 121 -12.80 -2.29 -2.55
C LEU A 121 -11.90 -3.52 -2.69
N LEU A 122 -11.36 -3.73 -3.89
CA LEU A 122 -10.34 -4.72 -4.19
C LEU A 122 -8.95 -4.17 -3.88
N ILE A 123 -8.10 -4.99 -3.28
CA ILE A 123 -6.75 -4.63 -2.89
C ILE A 123 -5.79 -5.72 -3.37
N ASP A 124 -4.82 -5.35 -4.20
CA ASP A 124 -3.75 -6.24 -4.65
C ASP A 124 -2.41 -5.83 -4.07
N ILE A 125 -1.74 -6.79 -3.44
CA ILE A 125 -0.38 -6.63 -2.94
C ILE A 125 0.57 -7.29 -3.93
N GLN A 126 1.40 -6.47 -4.56
CA GLN A 126 2.46 -6.91 -5.45
C GLN A 126 3.79 -6.79 -4.72
N GLY A 127 4.48 -7.92 -4.62
CA GLY A 127 5.81 -8.03 -4.09
C GLY A 127 6.87 -7.60 -5.11
N VAL A 128 8.10 -8.01 -4.84
CA VAL A 128 9.23 -7.81 -5.74
C VAL A 128 9.19 -8.80 -6.92
N GLN A 129 9.76 -8.41 -8.06
CA GLN A 129 9.73 -9.12 -9.37
C GLN A 129 8.39 -9.76 -9.76
N GLY A 130 7.30 -9.03 -9.55
CA GLY A 130 5.97 -9.42 -10.03
C GLY A 130 5.32 -10.53 -9.21
N LEU A 131 5.84 -10.81 -8.00
CA LEU A 131 5.21 -11.75 -7.09
C LEU A 131 3.85 -11.22 -6.65
N TRP A 132 2.77 -11.87 -7.06
CA TRP A 132 1.45 -11.52 -6.58
C TRP A 132 1.22 -12.14 -5.20
N VAL A 133 1.39 -11.32 -4.16
CA VAL A 133 1.40 -11.77 -2.76
C VAL A 133 0.00 -12.21 -2.34
N THR A 134 -0.95 -11.29 -2.42
CA THR A 134 -2.33 -11.55 -2.00
C THR A 134 -3.30 -10.57 -2.66
N ARG A 135 -4.57 -10.94 -2.62
CA ARG A 135 -5.72 -10.13 -3.03
C ARG A 135 -6.70 -10.12 -1.88
N LEU A 136 -7.03 -8.92 -1.41
CA LEU A 136 -8.02 -8.70 -0.38
C LEU A 136 -9.23 -7.99 -0.99
N LYS A 137 -10.37 -8.12 -0.33
CA LYS A 137 -11.57 -7.34 -0.57
C LYS A 137 -12.06 -6.74 0.73
N ILE A 138 -12.45 -5.48 0.71
CA ILE A 138 -13.27 -4.89 1.77
C ILE A 138 -14.68 -4.74 1.18
N MET A 139 -15.62 -5.46 1.77
CA MET A 139 -17.01 -5.46 1.38
C MET A 139 -17.72 -4.19 1.89
N PRO A 140 -18.89 -3.82 1.34
CA PRO A 140 -19.67 -2.67 1.82
C PRO A 140 -20.05 -2.75 3.31
N ASP A 141 -20.22 -3.97 3.83
CA ASP A 141 -20.53 -4.24 5.24
C ASP A 141 -19.29 -4.22 6.17
N GLY A 142 -18.12 -3.85 5.63
CA GLY A 142 -16.86 -3.78 6.36
C GLY A 142 -16.13 -5.12 6.51
N ARG A 143 -16.66 -6.24 5.97
CA ARG A 143 -15.92 -7.51 5.99
C ARG A 143 -14.65 -7.42 5.14
N LEU A 144 -13.53 -7.74 5.75
CA LEU A 144 -12.25 -7.97 5.08
C LEU A 144 -12.15 -9.44 4.68
N ILE A 145 -12.06 -9.69 3.37
CA ILE A 145 -11.98 -11.05 2.80
C ILE A 145 -10.63 -11.20 2.10
N ARG A 146 -9.89 -12.25 2.41
CA ARG A 146 -8.73 -12.69 1.64
C ARG A 146 -9.18 -13.66 0.56
N ILE A 147 -8.86 -13.37 -0.70
CA ILE A 147 -9.13 -14.31 -1.79
C ILE A 147 -8.13 -15.46 -1.73
N THR A 148 -8.64 -16.69 -1.59
CA THR A 148 -7.84 -17.92 -1.53
C THR A 148 -7.76 -18.61 -2.88
N ASN A 149 -8.70 -18.35 -3.78
CA ASN A 149 -8.68 -18.83 -5.15
C ASN A 149 -9.19 -17.74 -6.10
N VAL A 150 -8.29 -17.22 -6.93
CA VAL A 150 -8.60 -16.09 -7.84
C VAL A 150 -9.57 -16.51 -8.96
N ALA A 151 -9.49 -17.75 -9.45
CA ALA A 151 -10.32 -18.22 -10.56
C ALA A 151 -11.80 -18.36 -10.16
N THR A 152 -12.05 -18.78 -8.92
CA THR A 152 -13.42 -18.98 -8.40
C THR A 152 -13.92 -17.79 -7.59
N GLY A 153 -13.03 -16.87 -7.20
CA GLY A 153 -13.34 -15.80 -6.26
C GLY A 153 -13.55 -16.27 -4.82
N ALA A 154 -13.27 -17.54 -4.52
CA ALA A 154 -13.37 -18.06 -3.16
C ALA A 154 -12.44 -17.29 -2.21
N GLY A 155 -12.93 -17.02 -1.01
CA GLY A 155 -12.20 -16.25 -0.02
C GLY A 155 -12.51 -16.65 1.41
N GLU A 156 -11.64 -16.19 2.29
CA GLU A 156 -11.73 -16.36 3.75
C GLU A 156 -11.98 -14.99 4.38
N VAL A 157 -12.98 -14.91 5.26
CA VAL A 157 -13.21 -13.70 6.06
C VAL A 157 -12.11 -13.60 7.12
N LEU A 158 -11.35 -12.51 7.07
CA LEU A 158 -10.35 -12.19 8.09
C LEU A 158 -10.97 -11.41 9.26
N GLY A 159 -12.06 -10.69 9.04
CA GLY A 159 -12.78 -10.00 10.10
C GLY A 159 -13.68 -8.94 9.54
N GLN A 160 -14.27 -8.13 10.41
CA GLN A 160 -15.19 -7.07 10.04
C GLN A 160 -14.84 -5.76 10.74
N PHE A 161 -14.72 -4.70 9.94
CA PHE A 161 -14.60 -3.33 10.42
C PHE A 161 -15.99 -2.74 10.67
N THR A 162 -16.12 -1.88 11.69
CA THR A 162 -17.29 -1.02 11.80
C THR A 162 -17.14 0.17 10.84
N THR A 163 -18.25 0.70 10.32
CA THR A 163 -18.23 1.92 9.51
C THR A 163 -17.52 3.05 10.25
N ASP A 164 -16.72 3.83 9.52
CA ASP A 164 -15.88 4.92 10.05
C ASP A 164 -14.81 4.52 11.07
N GLN A 165 -14.67 3.22 11.37
CA GLN A 165 -13.59 2.72 12.23
C GLN A 165 -12.26 2.71 11.47
N ALA A 166 -11.26 3.39 12.05
CA ALA A 166 -9.90 3.30 11.59
C ALA A 166 -9.35 1.88 11.78
N HIS A 167 -8.67 1.38 10.76
CA HIS A 167 -8.05 0.07 10.77
C HIS A 167 -6.68 0.13 10.10
N THR A 168 -5.82 -0.82 10.49
CA THR A 168 -4.49 -0.98 9.92
C THR A 168 -4.32 -2.42 9.47
N ILE A 169 -3.92 -2.60 8.21
CA ILE A 169 -3.59 -3.91 7.67
C ILE A 169 -2.08 -3.95 7.49
N VAL A 170 -1.45 -4.98 8.05
CA VAL A 170 0.00 -5.21 7.98
C VAL A 170 0.25 -6.56 7.32
N ILE A 171 1.06 -6.57 6.28
CA ILE A 171 1.48 -7.79 5.57
C ILE A 171 2.99 -7.87 5.59
N SER A 172 3.52 -8.95 6.16
CA SER A 172 4.95 -9.24 6.16
C SER A 172 5.23 -10.31 5.11
N LEU A 173 5.81 -9.94 3.98
CA LEU A 173 6.24 -10.85 2.93
C LEU A 173 7.65 -11.38 3.23
N GLN A 174 7.83 -12.69 3.08
CA GLN A 174 9.12 -13.36 3.00
C GLN A 174 9.32 -13.81 1.55
N PRO A 175 9.96 -13.00 0.69
CA PRO A 175 9.97 -13.23 -0.75
C PRO A 175 10.58 -14.58 -1.13
N ALA A 176 11.72 -14.93 -0.53
CA ALA A 176 12.41 -16.20 -0.78
C ALA A 176 11.56 -17.43 -0.40
N ALA A 177 10.82 -17.35 0.71
CA ALA A 177 9.95 -18.43 1.16
C ALA A 177 8.60 -18.46 0.41
N ARG A 178 8.28 -17.41 -0.37
CA ARG A 178 6.97 -17.20 -1.02
C ARG A 178 5.81 -17.30 -0.04
N ARG A 179 6.00 -16.78 1.17
CA ARG A 179 4.99 -16.79 2.23
C ARG A 179 4.85 -15.42 2.84
N TYR A 180 3.67 -15.15 3.38
CA TYR A 180 3.41 -13.91 4.10
C TYR A 180 2.62 -14.17 5.38
N ASN A 181 2.73 -13.22 6.31
CA ASN A 181 1.79 -13.08 7.41
C ASN A 181 0.91 -11.88 7.13
N ILE A 182 -0.33 -11.92 7.58
CA ILE A 182 -1.24 -10.78 7.61
C ILE A 182 -1.72 -10.57 9.04
N THR A 183 -1.65 -9.33 9.49
CA THR A 183 -2.14 -8.87 10.77
C THR A 183 -3.08 -7.70 10.52
N VAL A 184 -4.25 -7.74 11.16
CA VAL A 184 -5.31 -6.75 10.94
C VAL A 184 -5.69 -6.18 12.30
N PHE A 185 -5.62 -4.85 12.40
CA PHE A 185 -6.01 -4.10 13.58
C PHE A 185 -7.29 -3.32 13.31
N GLY A 186 -8.12 -3.18 14.33
CA GLY A 186 -9.40 -2.46 14.22
C GLY A 186 -10.57 -3.31 13.72
N THR A 187 -10.45 -4.64 13.72
CA THR A 187 -11.57 -5.57 13.51
C THR A 187 -12.33 -5.85 14.81
N ARG A 188 -13.56 -6.34 14.72
CA ARG A 188 -14.36 -6.79 15.87
C ARG A 188 -13.81 -8.08 16.49
N GLU A 189 -13.16 -8.90 15.67
CA GLU A 189 -12.65 -10.22 16.02
C GLU A 189 -11.24 -10.18 16.65
N GLY A 190 -10.58 -9.01 16.68
CA GLY A 190 -9.28 -8.85 17.32
C GLY A 190 -8.19 -9.72 16.69
N SER A 191 -7.50 -10.53 17.50
CA SER A 191 -6.38 -11.37 17.03
C SER A 191 -6.78 -12.48 16.07
N ASP A 192 -8.06 -12.87 16.06
CA ASP A 192 -8.57 -13.93 15.18
C ASP A 192 -8.55 -13.50 13.71
N SER A 193 -8.26 -12.22 13.44
CA SER A 193 -8.03 -11.70 12.09
C SER A 193 -6.65 -11.96 11.53
N ASN A 194 -5.74 -12.52 12.33
CA ASN A 194 -4.35 -12.72 11.92
C ASN A 194 -4.15 -14.07 11.24
N ARG A 195 -3.34 -14.10 10.18
CA ARG A 195 -2.88 -15.35 9.56
C ARG A 195 -1.37 -15.33 9.43
N LYS A 196 -0.76 -16.48 9.73
CA LYS A 196 0.69 -16.67 9.62
C LYS A 196 0.99 -17.69 8.54
N ASN A 197 2.15 -17.55 7.92
CA ASN A 197 2.73 -18.55 7.03
C ASN A 197 1.81 -18.87 5.83
N VAL A 198 1.13 -17.87 5.28
CA VAL A 198 0.19 -18.03 4.15
C VAL A 198 0.99 -18.08 2.85
N ALA A 199 0.66 -18.99 1.94
CA ALA A 199 1.25 -19.02 0.61
C ALA A 199 0.77 -17.81 -0.22
N VAL A 200 1.66 -17.25 -1.03
CA VAL A 200 1.29 -16.19 -1.99
C VAL A 200 0.33 -16.72 -3.07
N ILE A 201 -0.48 -15.84 -3.67
CA ILE A 201 -1.49 -16.21 -4.68
C ILE A 201 -0.88 -16.81 -5.95
N ALA A 202 0.30 -16.34 -6.35
CA ALA A 202 0.99 -16.84 -7.53
C ALA A 202 2.41 -17.29 -7.20
N GLU A 203 2.79 -18.48 -7.67
CA GLU A 203 4.17 -18.70 -8.06
C GLU A 203 4.49 -17.71 -9.20
N PRO A 204 5.71 -17.13 -9.27
CA PRO A 204 6.07 -16.21 -10.34
C PRO A 204 5.72 -16.87 -11.67
N ASN A 205 5.08 -16.08 -12.54
CA ASN A 205 4.62 -16.51 -13.86
C ASN A 205 5.58 -17.55 -14.47
N PRO A 206 5.19 -18.84 -14.64
CA PRO A 206 6.08 -19.87 -15.16
C PRO A 206 6.49 -19.64 -16.63
N MET A 207 5.94 -18.62 -17.30
CA MET A 207 6.16 -18.34 -18.72
C MET A 207 6.59 -16.90 -19.04
N GLY A 208 6.97 -16.09 -18.03
CA GLY A 208 7.40 -14.70 -18.27
C GLY A 208 8.80 -14.44 -17.75
N PRO A 209 9.65 -13.66 -18.45
CA PRO A 209 10.87 -13.16 -17.83
C PRO A 209 10.50 -12.38 -16.58
N VAL A 210 11.15 -12.74 -15.48
CA VAL A 210 11.12 -12.03 -14.22
C VAL A 210 11.76 -10.66 -14.46
N PHE A 211 10.96 -9.63 -14.77
CA PHE A 211 11.49 -8.29 -14.94
C PHE A 211 12.09 -7.82 -13.60
N ASN A 212 13.38 -7.53 -13.60
CA ASN A 212 14.15 -6.98 -12.48
C ASN A 212 13.61 -5.62 -11.95
N SER A 213 12.57 -5.06 -12.59
CA SER A 213 12.04 -3.72 -12.41
C SER A 213 10.66 -3.66 -11.75
N ALA A 214 10.04 -4.78 -11.36
CA ALA A 214 8.74 -4.72 -10.69
C ALA A 214 8.92 -4.21 -9.25
N LYS A 215 8.59 -2.94 -9.06
CA LYS A 215 8.52 -2.25 -7.77
C LYS A 215 7.42 -2.89 -6.88
N PRO A 216 7.68 -3.10 -5.58
CA PRO A 216 6.63 -3.54 -4.67
C PRO A 216 5.51 -2.49 -4.62
N SER A 217 4.25 -2.93 -4.62
CA SER A 217 3.12 -2.01 -4.64
C SER A 217 1.89 -2.51 -3.89
N ILE A 218 1.10 -1.55 -3.44
CA ILE A 218 -0.25 -1.74 -2.88
C ILE A 218 -1.21 -1.08 -3.85
N ASN A 219 -2.13 -1.85 -4.42
CA ASN A 219 -3.00 -1.41 -5.51
C ASN A 219 -4.46 -1.54 -5.07
N PHE A 220 -5.25 -0.50 -5.33
CA PHE A 220 -6.64 -0.38 -4.91
C PHE A 220 -7.54 -0.15 -6.11
N ARG A 221 -8.72 -0.76 -6.11
CA ARG A 221 -9.74 -0.58 -7.15
C ARG A 221 -11.13 -0.92 -6.63
N TYR A 222 -12.14 -0.12 -6.96
CA TYR A 222 -13.54 -0.50 -6.74
C TYR A 222 -14.03 -1.50 -7.81
N GLN A 223 -14.78 -2.54 -7.44
CA GLN A 223 -15.27 -3.56 -8.41
C GLN A 223 -16.70 -3.37 -8.90
N ASN A 224 -17.60 -2.93 -8.03
CA ASN A 224 -19.03 -2.78 -8.29
C ASN A 224 -19.42 -1.40 -7.76
N GLU A 225 -19.88 -0.51 -8.62
CA GLU A 225 -19.99 0.91 -8.27
C GLU A 225 -21.44 1.36 -8.07
N SER A 226 -21.61 2.28 -7.13
CA SER A 226 -22.81 3.07 -6.93
C SER A 226 -22.44 4.56 -6.81
N PHE A 227 -22.31 5.20 -7.98
CA PHE A 227 -22.69 6.56 -8.40
C PHE A 227 -22.72 7.77 -7.44
N THR A 228 -21.95 7.87 -6.35
CA THR A 228 -21.82 9.16 -5.61
C THR A 228 -20.45 9.36 -4.98
N SER A 229 -20.06 10.61 -4.72
CA SER A 229 -18.74 10.95 -4.14
C SER A 229 -18.67 10.81 -2.61
N THR A 230 -19.78 10.52 -1.96
CA THR A 230 -19.86 10.43 -0.49
C THR A 230 -19.23 9.15 0.05
N PRO A 231 -19.60 7.93 -0.41
CA PRO A 231 -18.92 6.70 -0.04
C PRO A 231 -17.47 6.73 -0.47
N ALA A 232 -16.57 6.36 0.43
CA ALA A 232 -15.14 6.40 0.16
C ALA A 232 -14.34 5.52 1.09
N TYR A 233 -13.17 5.11 0.62
CA TYR A 233 -12.10 4.65 1.47
C TYR A 233 -11.10 5.79 1.69
N VAL A 234 -10.83 6.12 2.94
CA VAL A 234 -9.95 7.21 3.34
C VAL A 234 -8.64 6.63 3.83
N PHE A 235 -7.54 6.93 3.13
CA PHE A 235 -6.19 6.53 3.48
C PHE A 235 -5.54 7.58 4.37
N GLU A 236 -5.13 7.18 5.57
CA GLU A 236 -4.38 8.03 6.49
C GLU A 236 -2.87 7.95 6.20
N SER A 237 -2.39 6.76 5.87
CA SER A 237 -0.98 6.53 5.56
C SER A 237 -0.77 5.20 4.87
N ILE A 238 0.24 5.12 3.99
CA ILE A 238 0.61 3.92 3.24
C ILE A 238 2.12 3.80 3.21
N TYR A 239 2.62 2.63 3.58
CA TYR A 239 4.03 2.38 3.71
C TYR A 239 4.40 1.01 3.13
N ILE A 240 5.61 0.97 2.57
CA ILE A 240 6.31 -0.27 2.25
C ILE A 240 7.71 -0.14 2.86
N SER A 241 8.19 -1.13 3.61
CA SER A 241 9.43 -1.04 4.38
C SER A 241 10.17 -2.37 4.44
N ARG A 242 11.50 -2.33 4.60
CA ARG A 242 12.35 -3.49 4.94
C ARG A 242 12.41 -3.76 6.45
N LYS A 243 12.06 -2.75 7.25
CA LYS A 243 11.95 -2.85 8.72
C LYS A 243 10.51 -3.13 9.11
N GLN A 244 10.32 -4.01 10.09
CA GLN A 244 9.05 -4.21 10.76
C GLN A 244 8.51 -2.86 11.29
N PRO A 245 7.23 -2.55 11.07
CA PRO A 245 6.60 -1.38 11.68
C PRO A 245 6.62 -1.52 13.21
N ASP A 246 6.93 -0.42 13.88
CA ASP A 246 6.96 -0.33 15.34
C ASP A 246 5.53 -0.39 15.93
#